data_AF-A0A3M6V0Q3-F1
#
_entry.id   AF-A0A3M6V0Q3-F1
#
_cell.length_a   1.000
_cell.length_b   1.000
_cell.length_c   1.000
_cell.angle_alpha   90.00
_cell.angle_beta   90.00
_cell.angle_gamma   90.00
#
_symmetry.space_group_name_H-M   'P 1'
#
loop_
_entity.id
_entity.type
_entity.pdbx_description
1 polymer ?
#
loop_
_entity_poly.entity_id
_entity_poly.type
_entity_poly.pdbx_seq_one_letter_code
_entity_poly.pdbx_strand_id
1 'polypeptide(L)'
;GIKSSRDKAPKNKKETILDRLVDEGTATDDESLLLTKKLGDQVKADFLQIALKFAAYQKEQNDYELISKNAKTNFESTLTSLLDTHAPTKKRTIILRPHAPWYNDSIDVEKKKRRKLEQQWRKLGLCIDRELYITQCGVTNDMIKNAKFNHYSSIISENKGNQLLHRKSELCYPISSSNEQLVDDFASFFHEKISKMRCTLSTESDSVINPLPDSPCCQWEFPDFRTVSSAEVSDYLISSGLKTCDLDPLPSILLRKCLNVLLPVITR
;
A
#
# COMPACT_ATOMS: atom_id res chain seq x y z
N GLY A 1 -48.95 -35.71 -33.73
CA GLY A 1 -48.17 -34.61 -34.34
C GLY A 1 -47.01 -34.26 -33.42
N ILE A 2 -45.77 -34.35 -33.91
CA ILE A 2 -44.88 -33.20 -34.24
C ILE A 2 -44.16 -32.70 -32.98
N LYS A 3 -42.98 -33.24 -32.65
CA LYS A 3 -41.60 -32.93 -33.09
C LYS A 3 -40.91 -31.94 -32.15
N SER A 4 -39.89 -32.44 -31.45
CA SER A 4 -38.85 -31.70 -30.72
C SER A 4 -37.65 -31.45 -31.65
N SER A 5 -37.17 -30.21 -31.71
CA SER A 5 -36.00 -29.74 -32.49
C SER A 5 -34.70 -30.07 -31.76
N ARG A 6 -33.81 -30.90 -32.33
CA ARG A 6 -32.56 -30.54 -33.04
C ARG A 6 -31.67 -29.51 -32.35
N ASP A 7 -30.66 -30.02 -31.65
CA ASP A 7 -29.32 -29.42 -31.55
C ASP A 7 -28.30 -30.39 -32.13
N LYS A 8 -27.56 -29.96 -33.16
CA LYS A 8 -26.45 -30.69 -33.79
C LYS A 8 -25.13 -30.13 -33.26
N ALA A 9 -24.36 -30.96 -32.56
CA ALA A 9 -22.96 -30.70 -32.25
C ALA A 9 -22.07 -30.82 -33.51
N PRO A 10 -21.04 -29.98 -33.69
CA PRO A 10 -20.15 -30.03 -34.86
C PRO A 10 -19.07 -31.10 -34.65
N LYS A 11 -19.10 -32.17 -35.46
CA LYS A 11 -18.02 -33.14 -35.53
C LYS A 11 -16.92 -32.64 -36.48
N ASN A 12 -15.73 -32.46 -35.90
CA ASN A 12 -14.39 -32.74 -36.42
C ASN A 12 -14.06 -32.39 -37.89
N LYS A 13 -13.41 -31.25 -38.08
CA LYS A 13 -12.60 -30.87 -39.26
C LYS A 13 -11.34 -31.75 -39.50
N LYS A 14 -11.25 -32.95 -38.91
CA LYS A 14 -10.10 -33.86 -39.09
C LYS A 14 -10.28 -34.88 -40.22
N GLU A 15 -11.50 -35.04 -40.75
CA GLU A 15 -11.79 -36.02 -41.81
C GLU A 15 -11.48 -35.50 -43.23
N THR A 16 -11.15 -34.22 -43.43
CA THR A 16 -11.07 -33.62 -44.78
C THR A 16 -9.68 -33.73 -45.46
N ILE A 17 -8.65 -34.26 -44.81
CA ILE A 17 -7.28 -34.32 -45.40
C ILE A 17 -6.90 -35.74 -45.84
N LEU A 18 -7.56 -36.79 -45.35
CA LEU A 18 -7.29 -38.17 -45.77
C LEU A 18 -7.95 -38.56 -47.11
N ASP A 19 -9.05 -37.90 -47.51
CA ASP A 19 -9.80 -38.26 -48.72
C ASP A 19 -9.23 -37.64 -50.03
N ARG A 20 -8.12 -36.91 -49.99
CA ARG A 20 -7.54 -36.23 -51.17
C ARG A 20 -6.24 -36.83 -51.70
N LEU A 21 -5.81 -37.99 -51.18
CA LEU A 21 -4.53 -38.64 -51.55
C LEU A 21 -4.70 -40.07 -52.09
N VAL A 22 -5.90 -40.44 -52.54
CA VAL A 22 -6.16 -41.80 -53.08
C VAL A 22 -6.14 -41.86 -54.60
N ASP A 23 -6.23 -40.73 -55.31
CA ASP A 23 -6.16 -40.69 -56.77
C ASP A 23 -4.75 -40.33 -57.25
N GLU A 24 -3.82 -41.29 -57.14
CA GLU A 24 -2.64 -41.52 -58.01
C GLU A 24 -1.52 -42.22 -57.22
N GLY A 25 -1.37 -43.53 -57.41
CA GLY A 25 -0.15 -44.26 -57.08
C GLY A 25 -0.26 -45.24 -55.90
N THR A 26 0.07 -46.49 -56.17
CA THR A 26 0.11 -47.63 -55.26
C THR A 26 1.00 -47.38 -54.04
N ALA A 27 0.41 -47.22 -52.86
CA ALA A 27 1.06 -47.45 -51.58
C ALA A 27 0.24 -48.51 -50.84
N THR A 28 0.85 -49.67 -50.57
CA THR A 28 0.23 -50.74 -49.77
C THR A 28 -0.14 -50.23 -48.37
N ASP A 29 -1.23 -50.72 -47.77
CA ASP A 29 -1.72 -50.29 -46.44
C ASP A 29 -0.64 -50.23 -45.35
N ASP A 30 0.40 -51.07 -45.46
CA ASP A 30 1.58 -51.09 -44.60
C ASP A 30 2.46 -49.82 -44.69
N GLU A 31 2.58 -49.17 -45.86
CA GLU A 31 3.35 -47.93 -46.03
C GLU A 31 2.65 -46.72 -45.39
N SER A 32 1.32 -46.63 -45.51
CA SER A 32 0.53 -45.58 -44.85
C SER A 32 0.58 -45.73 -43.32
N LEU A 33 0.54 -46.97 -42.82
CA LEU A 33 0.64 -47.26 -41.39
C LEU A 33 2.05 -46.98 -40.85
N LEU A 34 3.09 -47.23 -41.64
CA LEU A 34 4.47 -46.88 -41.30
C LEU A 34 4.69 -45.35 -41.28
N LEU A 35 4.09 -44.62 -42.22
CA LEU A 35 4.18 -43.17 -42.31
C LEU A 35 3.50 -42.47 -41.12
N THR A 36 2.31 -42.94 -40.71
CA THR A 36 1.59 -42.40 -39.55
C THR A 36 2.31 -42.69 -38.24
N LYS A 37 2.95 -43.86 -38.11
CA LYS A 37 3.80 -44.21 -36.96
C LYS A 37 5.04 -43.32 -36.88
N LYS A 38 5.70 -43.10 -38.02
CA LYS A 38 6.88 -42.22 -38.13
C LYS A 38 6.55 -40.76 -37.82
N LEU A 39 5.38 -40.26 -38.27
CA LEU A 39 4.87 -38.94 -37.92
C LEU A 39 4.56 -38.84 -36.42
N GLY A 40 3.96 -39.87 -35.84
CA GLY A 40 3.70 -39.95 -34.39
C GLY A 40 4.97 -39.95 -33.55
N ASP A 41 6.03 -40.63 -34.01
CA ASP A 41 7.33 -40.65 -33.34
C ASP A 41 8.06 -39.30 -33.47
N GLN A 42 7.94 -38.62 -34.61
CA GLN A 42 8.46 -37.26 -34.80
C GLN A 42 7.78 -36.25 -33.87
N VAL A 43 6.44 -36.27 -33.78
CA VAL A 43 5.69 -35.37 -32.88
C VAL A 43 6.07 -35.59 -31.41
N LYS A 44 6.32 -36.84 -31.00
CA LYS A 44 6.82 -37.14 -29.65
C LYS A 44 8.23 -36.59 -29.43
N ALA A 45 9.12 -36.74 -30.42
CA ALA A 45 10.48 -36.20 -30.34
C ALA A 45 10.46 -34.67 -30.22
N ASP A 46 9.66 -33.98 -31.04
CA ASP A 46 9.51 -32.53 -30.99
C ASP A 46 8.95 -32.06 -29.64
N PHE A 47 7.95 -32.76 -29.10
CA PHE A 47 7.39 -32.47 -27.77
C PHE A 47 8.43 -32.63 -26.65
N LEU A 48 9.24 -33.70 -26.69
CA LEU A 48 10.32 -33.90 -25.73
C LEU A 48 11.41 -32.82 -25.86
N GLN A 49 11.73 -32.39 -27.09
CA GLN A 49 12.69 -31.32 -27.34
C GLN A 49 12.19 -29.97 -26.80
N ILE A 50 10.90 -29.69 -26.96
CA ILE A 50 10.23 -28.51 -26.39
C ILE A 50 10.23 -28.57 -24.86
N ALA A 51 9.89 -29.72 -24.28
CA ALA A 51 9.90 -29.90 -22.83
C ALA A 51 11.30 -29.72 -22.23
N LEU A 52 12.35 -30.23 -22.90
CA LEU A 52 13.74 -30.03 -22.49
C LEU A 52 14.17 -28.56 -22.58
N LYS A 53 13.82 -27.85 -23.67
CA LYS A 53 14.06 -26.40 -23.79
C LYS A 53 13.34 -25.61 -22.69
N PHE A 54 12.09 -25.96 -22.39
CA PHE A 54 11.30 -25.31 -21.35
C PHE A 54 11.89 -25.55 -19.96
N ALA A 55 12.34 -26.78 -19.66
CA ALA A 55 13.01 -27.11 -18.41
C ALA A 55 14.36 -26.36 -18.25
N ALA A 56 15.14 -26.23 -19.33
CA ALA A 56 16.38 -25.45 -19.33
C ALA A 56 16.11 -23.96 -19.07
N TYR A 57 15.11 -23.38 -19.74
CA TYR A 57 14.69 -22.00 -19.51
C TYR A 57 14.23 -21.75 -18.07
N GLN A 58 13.41 -22.64 -17.50
CA GLN A 58 12.99 -22.53 -16.10
C GLN A 58 14.17 -22.61 -15.14
N LYS A 59 15.17 -23.46 -15.43
CA LYS A 59 16.38 -23.57 -14.61
C LYS A 59 17.19 -22.27 -14.64
N GLU A 60 17.45 -21.72 -15.82
CA GLU A 60 18.14 -20.44 -15.98
C GLU A 60 17.42 -19.30 -15.27
N GLN A 61 16.08 -19.27 -15.34
CA GLN A 61 15.29 -18.24 -14.66
C GLN A 61 15.39 -18.35 -13.13
N ASN A 62 15.33 -19.58 -12.59
CA ASN A 62 15.49 -19.83 -11.15
C ASN A 62 16.91 -19.49 -10.67
N ASP A 63 17.94 -19.82 -11.44
CA ASP A 63 19.33 -19.49 -11.11
C ASP A 63 19.54 -17.97 -11.08
N TYR A 64 18.96 -17.23 -12.02
CA TYR A 64 19.00 -15.76 -12.04
C TYR A 64 18.25 -15.14 -10.86
N GLU A 65 17.08 -15.68 -10.52
CA GLU A 65 16.30 -15.24 -9.36
C GLU A 65 17.06 -15.47 -8.05
N LEU A 66 17.74 -16.61 -7.92
CA LEU A 66 18.57 -16.93 -6.75
C LEU A 66 19.77 -15.97 -6.64
N ILE A 67 20.46 -15.69 -7.74
CA ILE A 67 21.58 -14.75 -7.78
C ILE A 67 21.12 -13.34 -7.40
N SER A 68 20.01 -12.86 -7.98
CA SER A 68 19.43 -11.55 -7.69
C SER A 68 19.04 -11.42 -6.22
N LYS A 69 18.39 -12.45 -5.66
CA LYS A 69 17.98 -12.48 -4.26
C LYS A 69 19.18 -12.48 -3.30
N ASN A 70 20.24 -13.22 -3.62
CA ASN A 70 21.47 -13.23 -2.83
C ASN A 70 22.20 -11.89 -2.91
N ALA A 71 22.26 -11.25 -4.08
CA ALA A 71 22.88 -9.93 -4.23
C ALA A 71 22.14 -8.87 -3.40
N LYS A 72 20.80 -8.85 -3.47
CA LYS A 72 19.96 -7.93 -2.69
C LYS A 72 20.14 -8.11 -1.18
N THR A 73 20.05 -9.35 -0.69
CA THR A 73 20.16 -9.65 0.74
C THR A 73 21.55 -9.34 1.30
N ASN A 74 22.62 -9.60 0.53
CA ASN A 74 23.98 -9.23 0.92
C ASN A 74 24.16 -7.70 0.99
N PHE A 75 23.60 -6.97 0.03
CA PHE A 75 23.64 -5.51 0.02
C PHE A 75 22.92 -4.92 1.25
N GLU A 76 21.68 -5.35 1.48
CA GLU A 76 20.86 -4.89 2.60
C GLU A 76 21.53 -5.20 3.94
N SER A 77 21.95 -6.45 4.17
CA SER A 77 22.59 -6.85 5.43
C SER A 77 23.91 -6.11 5.71
N THR A 78 24.75 -5.93 4.69
CA THR A 78 26.02 -5.19 4.82
C THR A 78 25.75 -3.73 5.21
N LEU A 79 24.78 -3.11 4.54
CA LEU A 79 24.46 -1.70 4.75
C LEU A 79 23.80 -1.46 6.10
N THR A 80 22.88 -2.33 6.51
CA THR A 80 22.29 -2.32 7.85
C THR A 80 23.37 -2.48 8.91
N SER A 81 24.28 -3.45 8.79
CA SER A 81 25.37 -3.65 9.76
C SER A 81 26.28 -2.42 9.87
N LEU A 82 26.57 -1.75 8.75
CA LEU A 82 27.40 -0.56 8.73
C LEU A 82 26.68 0.63 9.40
N LEU A 83 25.40 0.80 9.09
CA LEU A 83 24.56 1.83 9.71
C LEU A 83 24.41 1.59 11.21
N ASP A 84 24.21 0.35 11.66
CA ASP A 84 24.13 0.03 13.08
C ASP A 84 25.45 0.31 13.82
N THR A 85 26.59 0.12 13.14
CA THR A 85 27.93 0.39 13.69
C THR A 85 28.20 1.89 13.84
N HIS A 86 27.89 2.68 12.80
CA HIS A 86 28.27 4.10 12.75
C HIS A 86 27.15 5.07 13.14
N ALA A 87 25.89 4.67 12.99
CA ALA A 87 24.70 5.50 13.17
C ALA A 87 23.51 4.69 13.73
N PRO A 88 23.63 4.12 14.94
CA PRO A 88 22.60 3.25 15.51
C PRO A 88 21.27 3.99 15.67
N THR A 89 20.19 3.32 15.30
CA THR A 89 18.83 3.89 15.38
C THR A 89 18.45 4.16 16.83
N LYS A 90 18.20 5.43 17.18
CA LYS A 90 17.74 5.84 18.51
C LYS A 90 16.24 6.10 18.49
N LYS A 91 15.48 5.28 19.20
CA LYS A 91 14.05 5.53 19.43
C LYS A 91 13.89 6.66 20.46
N ARG A 92 13.01 7.61 20.15
CA ARG A 92 12.62 8.69 21.07
C ARG A 92 11.12 8.69 21.23
N THR A 93 10.65 8.74 22.47
CA THR A 93 9.21 8.86 22.75
C THR A 93 8.81 10.32 22.61
N ILE A 94 7.96 10.61 21.63
CA ILE A 94 7.34 11.92 21.47
C ILE A 94 6.01 11.89 22.23
N ILE A 95 5.89 12.70 23.26
CA ILE A 95 4.61 12.87 23.97
C ILE A 95 3.78 13.87 23.16
N LEU A 96 2.79 13.36 22.43
CA LEU A 96 1.79 14.22 21.79
C LEU A 96 0.87 14.78 22.87
N ARG A 97 0.88 16.10 23.03
CA ARG A 97 -0.06 16.79 23.94
C ARG A 97 -1.21 17.33 23.10
N PRO A 98 -2.47 16.94 23.40
CA PRO A 98 -3.62 17.46 22.68
C PRO A 98 -3.72 18.98 22.87
N HIS A 99 -4.28 19.66 21.88
CA HIS A 99 -4.53 21.09 21.95
C HIS A 99 -5.45 21.39 23.14
N ALA A 100 -5.06 22.34 23.99
CA ALA A 100 -5.85 22.73 25.14
C ALA A 100 -7.07 23.55 24.67
N PRO A 101 -8.32 23.12 24.91
CA PRO A 101 -9.50 23.79 24.34
C PRO A 101 -9.71 25.23 24.83
N TRP A 102 -9.19 25.58 26.01
CA TRP A 102 -9.24 26.93 26.57
C TRP A 102 -8.11 27.84 26.07
N TYR A 103 -7.16 27.32 25.28
CA TYR A 103 -6.05 28.12 24.75
C TYR A 103 -6.50 28.85 23.49
N ASN A 104 -6.26 30.17 23.45
CA ASN A 104 -6.62 31.03 22.32
C ASN A 104 -5.39 31.77 21.78
N ASP A 105 -5.48 32.27 20.54
CA ASP A 105 -4.37 32.98 19.88
C ASP A 105 -3.97 34.26 20.62
N SER A 106 -4.92 34.92 21.30
CA SER A 106 -4.65 36.11 22.11
C SER A 106 -3.70 35.81 23.28
N ILE A 107 -3.87 34.68 23.97
CA ILE A 107 -2.93 34.21 25.00
C ILE A 107 -1.55 33.93 24.40
N ASP A 108 -1.49 33.39 23.18
CA ASP A 108 -0.21 33.14 22.52
C ASP A 108 0.55 34.43 22.20
N VAL A 109 -0.15 35.45 21.69
CA VAL A 109 0.41 36.78 21.42
C VAL A 109 0.98 37.40 22.71
N GLU A 110 0.22 37.38 23.80
CA GLU A 110 0.68 37.96 25.07
C GLU A 110 1.81 37.14 25.72
N LYS A 111 1.84 35.80 25.56
CA LYS A 111 2.97 34.97 25.98
C LYS A 111 4.23 35.25 25.17
N LYS A 112 4.11 35.48 23.86
CA LYS A 112 5.23 35.92 23.01
C LYS A 112 5.77 37.26 23.47
N LYS A 113 4.89 38.22 23.78
CA LYS A 113 5.27 39.54 24.32
C LYS A 113 5.97 39.40 25.68
N ARG A 114 5.44 38.58 26.60
CA ARG A 114 6.08 38.26 27.88
C ARG A 114 7.49 37.71 27.70
N ARG A 115 7.67 36.77 26.75
CA ARG A 115 8.99 36.17 26.46
C ARG A 115 9.98 37.20 25.91
N LYS A 116 9.53 38.14 25.06
CA LYS A 116 10.38 39.22 24.55
C LYS A 116 10.86 40.14 25.68
N LEU A 117 9.95 40.57 26.55
CA LEU A 117 10.30 41.41 27.71
C LEU A 117 11.23 40.67 28.68
N GLU A 118 11.00 39.37 28.89
CA GLU A 118 11.88 38.54 29.71
C GLU A 118 13.31 38.48 29.14
N GLN A 119 13.42 38.27 27.82
CA GLN A 119 14.71 38.24 27.14
C GLN A 119 15.42 39.60 27.20
N GLN A 120 14.68 40.71 27.04
CA GLN A 120 15.23 42.07 27.16
C GLN A 120 15.74 42.32 28.58
N TRP A 121 14.94 42.01 29.60
CA TRP A 121 15.34 42.14 31.00
C TRP A 121 16.58 41.29 31.32
N ARG A 122 16.64 40.04 30.88
CA ARG A 122 17.83 39.17 31.08
C ARG A 122 19.08 39.69 30.37
N LYS A 123 18.92 40.42 29.26
CA LYS A 123 20.04 40.98 28.49
C LYS A 123 20.56 42.29 29.07
N LEU A 124 19.66 43.21 29.44
CA LEU A 124 20.00 44.57 29.85
C LEU A 124 20.10 44.73 31.37
N GLY A 125 19.38 43.91 32.14
CA GLY A 125 19.40 43.93 33.60
C GLY A 125 18.77 45.17 34.25
N LEU A 126 18.08 46.02 33.48
CA LEU A 126 17.49 47.27 33.98
C LEU A 126 16.23 47.02 34.81
N CYS A 127 16.00 47.87 35.81
CA CYS A 127 14.81 47.81 36.67
C CYS A 127 13.51 48.05 35.88
N ILE A 128 13.54 48.94 34.89
CA ILE A 128 12.38 49.27 34.06
C ILE A 128 11.95 48.04 33.23
N ASP A 129 12.90 47.34 32.61
CA ASP A 129 12.61 46.12 31.86
C ASP A 129 12.03 45.01 32.75
N ARG A 130 12.51 44.93 34.00
CA ARG A 130 11.98 44.00 35.01
C ARG A 130 10.52 44.32 35.35
N GLU A 131 10.20 45.59 35.55
CA GLU A 131 8.84 46.04 35.86
C GLU A 131 7.88 45.77 34.70
N LEU A 132 8.31 46.05 33.46
CA LEU A 132 7.55 45.71 32.26
C LEU A 132 7.29 44.19 32.16
N TYR A 133 8.31 43.36 32.41
CA TYR A 133 8.17 41.91 32.41
C TYR A 133 7.17 41.43 33.48
N ILE A 134 7.25 41.93 34.71
CA ILE A 134 6.35 41.57 35.82
C ILE A 134 4.91 41.96 35.49
N THR A 135 4.72 43.18 34.98
CA THR A 135 3.40 43.67 34.56
C THR A 135 2.80 42.76 33.49
N GLN A 136 3.60 42.38 32.48
CA GLN A 136 3.16 41.47 31.42
C GLN A 136 2.92 40.04 31.93
N CYS A 137 3.62 39.59 32.98
CA CYS A 137 3.30 38.33 33.66
C CYS A 137 1.89 38.35 34.24
N GLY A 138 1.50 39.44 34.90
CA GLY A 138 0.14 39.64 35.42
C GLY A 138 -0.91 39.50 34.33
N VAL A 139 -0.78 40.31 33.26
CA VAL A 139 -1.70 40.28 32.10
C VAL A 139 -1.87 38.86 31.55
N THR A 140 -0.76 38.15 31.32
CA THR A 140 -0.79 36.80 30.76
C THR A 140 -1.48 35.81 31.71
N ASN A 141 -1.20 35.90 33.01
CA ASN A 141 -1.79 35.02 34.00
C ASN A 141 -3.30 35.25 34.14
N ASP A 142 -3.74 36.50 34.12
CA ASP A 142 -5.15 36.86 34.18
C ASP A 142 -5.90 36.36 32.94
N MET A 143 -5.32 36.50 31.75
CA MET A 143 -5.91 35.95 30.53
C MET A 143 -6.04 34.43 30.58
N ILE A 144 -5.03 33.71 31.06
CA ILE A 144 -5.09 32.25 31.22
C ILE A 144 -6.16 31.87 32.25
N LYS A 145 -6.23 32.59 33.36
CA LYS A 145 -7.21 32.36 34.42
C LYS A 145 -8.63 32.55 33.89
N ASN A 146 -8.88 33.65 33.18
CA ASN A 146 -10.17 33.97 32.59
C ASN A 146 -10.56 32.97 31.49
N ALA A 147 -9.64 32.59 30.60
CA ALA A 147 -9.93 31.62 29.55
C ALA A 147 -10.29 30.24 30.12
N LYS A 148 -9.55 29.77 31.13
CA LYS A 148 -9.90 28.55 31.87
C LYS A 148 -11.25 28.67 32.56
N PHE A 149 -11.48 29.78 33.26
CA PHE A 149 -12.73 30.04 33.96
C PHE A 149 -13.92 29.99 33.00
N ASN A 150 -13.86 30.71 31.88
CA ASN A 150 -14.92 30.74 30.88
C ASN A 150 -15.18 29.36 30.28
N HIS A 151 -14.12 28.64 29.91
CA HIS A 151 -14.24 27.31 29.32
C HIS A 151 -14.91 26.31 30.28
N TYR A 152 -14.43 26.20 31.51
CA TYR A 152 -15.02 25.28 32.48
C TYR A 152 -16.39 25.74 32.96
N SER A 153 -16.64 27.04 33.06
CA SER A 153 -17.97 27.56 33.40
C SER A 153 -18.99 27.24 32.30
N SER A 154 -18.63 27.37 31.02
CA SER A 154 -19.50 26.97 29.90
C SER A 154 -19.79 25.47 29.96
N ILE A 155 -18.77 24.61 30.11
CA ILE A 155 -18.96 23.16 30.27
C ILE A 155 -19.92 22.84 31.41
N ILE A 156 -19.75 23.48 32.58
CA ILE A 156 -20.61 23.25 33.75
C ILE A 156 -22.04 23.71 33.47
N SER A 157 -22.23 24.85 32.80
CA SER A 157 -23.56 25.38 32.49
C SER A 157 -24.31 24.58 31.43
N GLU A 158 -23.59 24.04 30.44
CA GLU A 158 -24.14 23.23 29.35
C GLU A 158 -24.53 21.83 29.84
N ASN A 159 -23.77 21.28 30.78
CA ASN A 159 -24.02 19.99 31.37
C ASN A 159 -24.91 20.11 32.61
N LYS A 160 -26.21 20.31 32.40
CA LYS A 160 -27.26 20.27 33.45
C LYS A 160 -27.52 18.84 33.96
N GLY A 161 -26.50 18.13 34.43
CA GLY A 161 -26.65 16.76 34.94
C GLY A 161 -25.36 16.04 35.34
N ASN A 162 -25.52 14.81 35.87
CA ASN A 162 -24.48 13.95 36.47
C ASN A 162 -23.33 13.51 35.52
N GLN A 163 -23.29 13.98 34.27
CA GLN A 163 -22.30 13.58 33.26
C GLN A 163 -20.88 14.06 33.60
N LEU A 164 -20.75 15.22 34.24
CA LEU A 164 -19.49 15.77 34.75
C LEU A 164 -18.84 14.92 35.86
N LEU A 165 -19.63 14.12 36.58
CA LEU A 165 -19.16 13.31 37.69
C LEU A 165 -18.71 11.90 37.26
N HIS A 166 -18.69 11.60 35.96
CA HIS A 166 -18.50 10.24 35.43
C HIS A 166 -19.34 9.19 36.16
N ARG A 167 -20.50 9.59 36.71
CA ARG A 167 -21.48 8.62 37.19
C ARG A 167 -21.98 7.93 35.94
N LYS A 168 -21.63 6.65 35.79
CA LYS A 168 -22.19 5.80 34.74
C LYS A 168 -23.71 5.99 34.82
N SER A 169 -24.31 6.54 33.76
CA SER A 169 -25.74 6.36 33.57
C SER A 169 -25.96 4.86 33.69
N GLU A 170 -26.77 4.44 34.66
CA GLU A 170 -27.17 3.04 34.72
C GLU A 170 -27.67 2.68 33.31
N LEU A 171 -27.07 1.65 32.72
CA LEU A 171 -27.46 1.17 31.41
C LEU A 171 -28.86 0.60 31.56
N CYS A 172 -29.86 1.45 31.46
CA CYS A 172 -31.24 1.04 31.48
C CYS A 172 -31.52 0.41 30.11
N TYR A 173 -31.92 -0.86 30.14
CA TYR A 173 -32.54 -1.48 28.98
C TYR A 173 -33.75 -0.64 28.54
N PRO A 174 -34.09 -0.63 27.24
CA PRO A 174 -35.32 -0.01 26.78
C PRO A 174 -36.49 -0.59 27.57
N ILE A 175 -37.41 0.29 27.97
CA ILE A 175 -38.56 -0.08 28.80
C ILE A 175 -39.47 -0.98 27.96
N SER A 176 -39.51 -2.28 28.29
CA SER A 176 -40.36 -3.26 27.63
C SER A 176 -41.42 -3.80 28.58
N SER A 177 -42.64 -3.98 28.08
CA SER A 177 -43.76 -4.56 28.83
C SER A 177 -43.57 -6.06 29.14
N SER A 178 -42.80 -6.78 28.32
CA SER A 178 -42.45 -8.19 28.55
C SER A 178 -41.02 -8.50 28.04
N ASN A 179 -40.43 -9.58 28.57
CA ASN A 179 -39.12 -10.06 28.12
C ASN A 179 -39.16 -10.58 26.67
N GLU A 180 -40.29 -11.14 26.22
CA GLU A 180 -40.41 -11.62 24.83
C GLU A 180 -40.33 -10.44 23.85
N GLN A 181 -41.06 -9.36 24.15
CA GLN A 181 -41.05 -8.16 23.32
C GLN A 181 -39.65 -7.54 23.23
N LEU A 182 -38.91 -7.53 24.35
CA LEU A 182 -37.53 -7.06 24.37
C LEU A 182 -36.62 -7.89 23.44
N VAL A 183 -36.74 -9.22 23.47
CA VAL A 183 -35.96 -10.12 22.61
C VAL A 183 -36.26 -9.89 21.14
N ASP A 184 -37.54 -9.72 20.79
CA ASP A 184 -37.97 -9.44 19.42
C ASP A 184 -37.48 -8.07 18.93
N ASP A 185 -37.51 -7.06 19.80
CA ASP A 185 -36.97 -5.72 19.52
C ASP A 185 -35.44 -5.76 19.33
N PHE A 186 -34.72 -6.57 20.13
CA PHE A 186 -33.29 -6.80 19.93
C PHE A 186 -33.01 -7.49 18.59
N ALA A 187 -33.76 -8.54 18.26
CA ALA A 187 -33.58 -9.29 17.03
C ALA A 187 -33.82 -8.42 15.79
N SER A 188 -34.91 -7.64 15.80
CA SER A 188 -35.26 -6.72 14.70
C SER A 188 -34.21 -5.62 14.52
N PHE A 189 -33.71 -5.04 15.61
CA PHE A 189 -32.67 -4.01 15.57
C PHE A 189 -31.39 -4.51 14.87
N PHE A 190 -30.90 -5.70 15.25
CA PHE A 190 -29.69 -6.25 14.62
C PHE A 190 -29.94 -6.66 13.17
N HIS A 191 -31.11 -7.19 12.85
CA HIS A 191 -31.50 -7.51 11.46
C HIS A 191 -31.52 -6.27 10.57
N GLU A 192 -32.13 -5.17 11.05
CA GLU A 192 -32.20 -3.92 10.32
C GLU A 192 -30.81 -3.32 10.12
N LYS A 193 -29.97 -3.34 11.16
CA LYS A 193 -28.59 -2.83 11.11
C LYS A 193 -27.73 -3.58 10.10
N ILE A 194 -27.77 -4.90 10.11
CA ILE A 194 -27.02 -5.75 9.15
C ILE A 194 -27.52 -5.51 7.73
N SER A 195 -28.85 -5.41 7.55
CA SER A 195 -29.45 -5.15 6.24
C SER A 195 -28.99 -3.81 5.67
N LYS A 196 -29.02 -2.74 6.47
CA LYS A 196 -28.52 -1.41 6.05
C LYS A 196 -27.06 -1.45 5.63
N MET A 197 -26.19 -2.13 6.39
CA MET A 197 -24.78 -2.27 6.04
C MET A 197 -24.56 -3.01 4.71
N ARG A 198 -25.33 -4.08 4.45
CA ARG A 198 -25.24 -4.81 3.18
C ARG A 198 -25.70 -3.96 2.01
N CYS A 199 -26.81 -3.24 2.17
CA CYS A 199 -27.33 -2.35 1.13
C CYS A 199 -26.31 -1.26 0.75
N THR A 200 -25.64 -0.64 1.72
CA THR A 200 -24.61 0.38 1.46
C THR A 200 -23.39 -0.18 0.71
N LEU A 201 -23.01 -1.44 0.95
CA LEU A 201 -21.87 -2.05 0.27
C LEU A 201 -22.21 -2.46 -1.18
N SER A 202 -23.42 -2.95 -1.42
CA SER A 202 -23.85 -3.37 -2.77
C SER A 202 -24.08 -2.19 -3.72
N THR A 203 -24.41 -1.00 -3.21
CA THR A 203 -24.62 0.18 -4.06
C THR A 203 -23.32 0.70 -4.69
N GLU A 204 -22.15 0.38 -4.13
CA GLU A 204 -20.85 0.76 -4.70
C GLU A 204 -20.37 -0.22 -5.79
N SER A 205 -20.74 -1.51 -5.72
CA SER A 205 -20.22 -2.55 -6.61
C SER A 205 -20.88 -2.61 -7.99
N ASP A 206 -22.12 -2.13 -8.16
CA ASP A 206 -22.85 -2.24 -9.43
C ASP A 206 -22.41 -1.21 -10.51
N SER A 207 -21.46 -0.32 -10.18
CA SER A 207 -20.96 0.70 -11.11
C SER A 207 -19.70 0.29 -11.89
N VAL A 208 -19.13 -0.91 -11.65
CA VAL A 208 -17.90 -1.35 -12.32
C VAL A 208 -18.08 -2.73 -12.97
N ILE A 209 -18.95 -2.79 -13.97
CA ILE A 209 -18.79 -3.77 -15.05
C ILE A 209 -18.13 -3.00 -16.21
N ASN A 210 -16.81 -2.85 -16.15
CA ASN A 210 -16.04 -2.54 -17.35
C ASN A 210 -15.80 -3.87 -18.08
N PRO A 211 -16.52 -4.18 -19.18
CA PRO A 211 -16.04 -5.23 -20.07
C PRO A 211 -14.68 -4.79 -20.58
N LEU A 212 -13.65 -5.57 -20.27
CA LEU A 212 -12.31 -5.37 -20.79
C LEU A 212 -12.41 -5.33 -22.33
N PRO A 213 -12.12 -4.21 -23.00
CA PRO A 213 -12.07 -4.21 -24.45
C PRO A 213 -10.90 -5.08 -24.86
N ASP A 214 -11.13 -6.00 -25.81
CA ASP A 214 -10.08 -6.77 -26.49
C ASP A 214 -9.08 -5.80 -27.12
N SER A 215 -8.07 -5.42 -26.34
CA SER A 215 -6.98 -4.57 -26.79
C SER A 215 -6.07 -5.44 -27.65
N PRO A 216 -5.66 -4.98 -28.85
CA PRO A 216 -4.72 -5.72 -29.66
C PRO A 216 -3.45 -5.94 -28.83
N CYS A 217 -3.10 -7.21 -28.64
CA CYS A 217 -1.89 -7.63 -27.94
C CYS A 217 -0.70 -6.83 -28.48
N CYS A 218 0.02 -6.18 -27.58
CA CYS A 218 1.13 -5.27 -27.90
C CYS A 218 2.12 -5.99 -28.83
N GLN A 219 2.30 -5.50 -30.07
CA GLN A 219 3.18 -6.11 -31.08
C GLN A 219 4.63 -5.61 -31.00
N TRP A 220 5.06 -5.07 -29.86
CA TRP A 220 6.41 -4.55 -29.71
C TRP A 220 7.32 -5.63 -29.14
N GLU A 221 8.08 -6.26 -30.03
CA GLU A 221 9.21 -7.07 -29.64
C GLU A 221 10.40 -6.14 -29.35
N PHE A 222 11.07 -6.37 -28.22
CA PHE A 222 12.36 -5.74 -27.91
C PHE A 222 13.45 -6.70 -28.37
N PRO A 223 14.05 -6.50 -29.57
CA PRO A 223 14.93 -7.48 -30.18
C PRO A 223 16.27 -7.61 -29.44
N ASP A 224 16.70 -6.56 -28.75
CA ASP A 224 17.99 -6.51 -28.07
C ASP A 224 17.90 -5.83 -26.70
N PHE A 225 18.62 -6.41 -25.73
CA PHE A 225 18.85 -5.81 -24.42
C PHE A 225 20.34 -5.43 -24.32
N ARG A 226 20.62 -4.14 -24.16
CA ARG A 226 21.97 -3.65 -23.88
C ARG A 226 22.20 -3.64 -22.38
N THR A 227 23.35 -4.14 -21.94
CA THR A 227 23.76 -4.02 -20.53
C THR A 227 24.04 -2.57 -20.19
N VAL A 228 23.51 -2.12 -19.06
CA VAL A 228 23.68 -0.74 -18.60
C VAL A 228 25.08 -0.55 -18.04
N SER A 229 25.80 0.48 -18.50
CA SER A 229 27.12 0.80 -17.98
C SER A 229 27.06 1.53 -16.63
N SER A 230 28.13 1.44 -15.84
CA SER A 230 28.22 2.19 -14.59
C SER A 230 28.17 3.71 -14.77
N ALA A 231 28.67 4.22 -15.89
CA ALA A 231 28.56 5.63 -16.23
C ALA A 231 27.10 6.04 -16.45
N GLU A 232 26.33 5.27 -17.21
CA GLU A 232 24.90 5.54 -17.46
C GLU A 232 24.07 5.47 -16.16
N VAL A 233 24.34 4.50 -15.28
CA VAL A 233 23.67 4.43 -13.96
C VAL A 233 24.08 5.61 -13.07
N SER A 234 25.35 6.00 -13.09
CA SER A 234 25.84 7.16 -12.34
C SER A 234 25.15 8.44 -12.80
N ASP A 235 25.13 8.70 -14.10
CA ASP A 235 24.52 9.89 -14.68
C ASP A 235 23.01 9.94 -14.38
N TYR A 236 22.33 8.80 -14.44
CA TYR A 236 20.93 8.69 -14.04
C TYR A 236 20.72 9.00 -12.55
N LEU A 237 21.52 8.41 -11.66
CA LEU A 237 21.39 8.63 -10.21
C LEU A 237 21.76 10.06 -9.79
N ILE A 238 22.63 10.73 -10.54
CA ILE A 238 23.00 12.14 -10.29
C ILE A 238 21.94 13.10 -10.84
N SER A 239 21.42 12.85 -12.04
CA SER A 239 20.42 13.70 -12.70
C SER A 239 19.01 13.53 -12.12
N SER A 240 18.72 12.37 -11.53
CA SER A 240 17.42 12.10 -10.90
C SER A 240 17.29 12.79 -9.54
N GLY A 241 16.09 13.30 -9.26
CA GLY A 241 15.73 13.84 -7.96
C GLY A 241 15.50 12.74 -6.93
N LEU A 242 16.56 12.01 -6.55
CA LEU A 242 16.47 10.86 -5.65
C LEU A 242 15.88 11.26 -4.29
N LYS A 243 14.67 10.79 -4.04
CA LYS A 243 14.00 10.89 -2.74
C LYS A 243 14.36 9.68 -1.90
N THR A 244 14.27 9.83 -0.59
CA THR A 244 14.40 8.72 0.36
C THR A 244 13.00 8.27 0.77
N CYS A 245 12.77 6.97 0.85
CA CYS A 245 11.59 6.35 1.43
C CYS A 245 11.96 5.44 2.61
N ASP A 246 10.97 5.06 3.41
CA ASP A 246 11.18 4.22 4.61
C ASP A 246 11.66 2.79 4.29
N LEU A 247 11.49 2.36 3.03
CA LEU A 247 11.95 1.06 2.54
C LEU A 247 13.39 1.11 2.01
N ASP A 248 13.97 2.31 1.85
CA ASP A 248 15.33 2.43 1.33
C ASP A 248 16.33 2.00 2.42
N PRO A 249 17.26 1.10 2.09
CA PRO A 249 18.29 0.67 3.05
C PRO A 249 19.30 1.78 3.34
N LEU A 250 19.33 2.84 2.52
CA LEU A 250 20.23 3.98 2.65
C LEU A 250 19.54 5.28 2.22
N PRO A 251 19.62 6.35 3.02
CA PRO A 251 19.17 7.67 2.58
C PRO A 251 19.84 8.10 1.26
N SER A 252 19.05 8.69 0.35
CA SER A 252 19.50 9.06 -1.00
C SER A 252 20.69 10.03 -1.00
N ILE A 253 20.84 10.84 0.06
CA ILE A 253 21.99 11.73 0.27
C ILE A 253 23.28 10.92 0.46
N LEU A 254 23.23 9.84 1.22
CA LEU A 254 24.39 8.97 1.46
C LEU A 254 24.68 8.10 0.24
N LEU A 255 23.64 7.59 -0.43
CA LEU A 255 23.78 6.87 -1.71
C LEU A 255 24.62 7.69 -2.70
N ARG A 256 24.27 8.97 -2.90
CA ARG A 256 25.00 9.91 -3.75
C ARG A 256 26.47 10.09 -3.36
N LYS A 257 26.75 10.20 -2.06
CA LYS A 257 28.12 10.39 -1.54
C LYS A 257 29.00 9.15 -1.70
N CYS A 258 28.38 7.97 -1.76
CA CYS A 258 29.06 6.68 -1.85
C CYS A 258 28.90 6.02 -3.23
N LEU A 259 28.43 6.75 -4.25
CA LEU A 259 28.17 6.20 -5.59
C LEU A 259 29.37 5.48 -6.17
N ASN A 260 30.57 6.04 -6.05
CA ASN A 260 31.80 5.43 -6.54
C ASN A 260 32.08 4.03 -5.96
N VAL A 261 31.65 3.77 -4.73
CA VAL A 261 31.79 2.47 -4.05
C VAL A 261 30.62 1.55 -4.37
N LEU A 262 29.40 2.10 -4.51
CA LEU A 262 28.17 1.33 -4.66
C LEU A 262 27.84 1.00 -6.13
N LEU A 263 28.33 1.79 -7.09
CA LEU A 263 28.08 1.63 -8.52
C LEU A 263 28.38 0.23 -9.04
N PRO A 264 29.56 -0.38 -8.77
CA PRO A 264 29.87 -1.73 -9.26
C PRO A 264 28.93 -2.82 -8.73
N VAL A 265 28.28 -2.57 -7.60
CA VAL A 265 27.32 -3.50 -6.98
C VAL A 265 25.91 -3.27 -7.55
N ILE A 266 25.56 -2.03 -7.85
CA ILE A 266 24.25 -1.65 -8.41
C ILE A 266 24.15 -2.00 -9.91
N THR A 267 25.27 -1.97 -10.64
CA THR A 267 25.31 -2.23 -12.10
C THR A 267 25.55 -3.70 -12.46
N ARG A 268 25.54 -4.60 -11.48
CA ARG A 268 25.74 -6.05 -11.64
C ARG A 268 24.41 -6.78 -11.59
#